data_AF-A0A921ZWL9-F1
#
_entry.id   AF-A0A921ZWL9-F1
#
_cell.length_a   1.000
_cell.length_b   1.000
_cell.length_c   1.000
_cell.angle_alpha   90.00
_cell.angle_beta   90.00
_cell.angle_gamma   90.00
#
_symmetry.space_group_name_H-M   'P 1'
#
loop_
_entity.id
_entity.type
_entity.pdbx_description
1 polymer ?
#
loop_
_entity_poly.entity_id
_entity_poly.type
_entity_poly.pdbx_seq_one_letter_code
_entity_poly.pdbx_strand_id
1 'polypeptide(L)'
;FYAGTSGGEVYKIVQWAGGGSRVADVWVAAGDEPVRALALSRRAHALYLATDNRLRQLPLRACTHRYDSCVRCVLDPYCGWDKEVGACRPYTPGLLHDATNSTPSICEASAPLKTVRAGYGQSVHLAAFGKTPEALKDQNVVWYHHSREKGRYKINYNWERVLQTSERGLVLLSVTDSDRGRYECYFGPTLIVSYNLDIDIHRCTQPSKSQEYKQVYSDWCHEFEKYKSAMKAWESRQMQCSKSNNASSQQNSMTNEIVASLR
;
A
#
# COMPACT_ATOMS: atom_id res chain seq x y z
N PHE A 1 -22.18 7.28 6.36
CA PHE A 1 -22.55 8.05 5.15
C PHE A 1 -21.82 7.51 3.94
N TYR A 2 -22.38 7.73 2.77
CA TYR A 2 -21.74 7.47 1.47
C TYR A 2 -21.82 8.75 0.66
N ALA A 3 -20.69 9.21 0.13
CA ALA A 3 -20.61 10.44 -0.67
C ALA A 3 -19.92 10.13 -1.99
N GLY A 4 -20.58 10.43 -3.11
CA GLY A 4 -20.03 10.27 -4.45
C GLY A 4 -19.27 11.51 -4.90
N THR A 5 -18.23 11.35 -5.70
CA THR A 5 -17.46 12.46 -6.28
C THR A 5 -17.73 12.64 -7.77
N SER A 6 -17.33 13.80 -8.31
CA SER A 6 -17.30 14.05 -9.75
C SER A 6 -16.26 13.18 -10.48
N GLY A 7 -15.26 12.65 -9.76
CA GLY A 7 -14.26 11.70 -10.28
C GLY A 7 -14.66 10.23 -10.14
N GLY A 8 -15.94 9.94 -9.84
CA GLY A 8 -16.48 8.58 -9.80
C GLY A 8 -16.05 7.71 -8.61
N GLU A 9 -15.56 8.35 -7.55
CA GLU A 9 -15.25 7.70 -6.29
C GLU A 9 -16.46 7.73 -5.36
N VAL A 10 -16.51 6.79 -4.43
CA VAL A 10 -17.45 6.81 -3.31
C VAL A 10 -16.69 6.74 -1.99
N TYR A 11 -16.82 7.78 -1.20
CA TYR A 11 -16.29 7.87 0.16
C TYR A 11 -17.26 7.20 1.13
N LYS A 12 -16.77 6.17 1.83
CA LYS A 12 -17.46 5.54 2.94
C LYS A 12 -17.02 6.20 4.24
N ILE A 13 -17.94 6.93 4.87
CA ILE A 13 -17.66 7.76 6.04
C ILE A 13 -18.39 7.18 7.25
N VAL A 14 -17.65 6.96 8.33
CA VAL A 14 -18.19 6.47 9.60
C VAL A 14 -18.30 7.66 10.55
N GLN A 15 -19.44 7.78 11.22
CA GLN A 15 -19.68 8.74 12.29
C GLN A 15 -20.18 7.96 13.51
N TRP A 16 -19.70 8.33 14.69
CA TRP A 16 -20.11 7.71 15.95
C TRP A 16 -20.68 8.72 16.94
N ALA A 17 -21.30 8.21 17.99
CA ALA A 17 -21.84 9.04 19.07
C ALA A 17 -20.72 9.88 19.70
N GLY A 18 -20.97 11.18 19.90
CA GLY A 18 -19.94 12.15 20.29
C GLY A 18 -19.41 13.00 19.14
N GLY A 19 -19.91 12.80 17.91
CA GLY A 19 -19.67 13.70 16.77
C GLY A 19 -18.40 13.42 15.98
N GLY A 20 -17.55 12.49 16.43
CA GLY A 20 -16.39 12.05 15.68
C GLY A 20 -16.77 11.38 14.35
N SER A 21 -16.01 11.69 13.30
CA SER A 21 -16.18 11.06 11.99
C SER A 21 -14.85 10.86 11.29
N ARG A 22 -14.81 9.90 10.37
CA ARG A 22 -13.64 9.65 9.50
C ARG A 22 -14.03 8.92 8.23
N VAL A 23 -13.16 9.01 7.22
CA VAL A 23 -13.22 8.14 6.05
C VAL A 23 -12.75 6.74 6.46
N ALA A 24 -13.61 5.74 6.28
CA ALA A 24 -13.26 4.34 6.51
C ALA A 24 -12.72 3.67 5.25
N ASP A 25 -13.23 4.06 4.09
CA ASP A 25 -12.79 3.53 2.81
C ASP A 25 -13.14 4.46 1.66
N VAL A 26 -12.44 4.32 0.54
CA VAL A 26 -12.76 5.00 -0.73
C VAL A 26 -12.84 3.96 -1.82
N TRP A 27 -13.99 3.91 -2.50
CA TRP A 27 -14.25 3.00 -3.61
C TRP A 27 -14.07 3.71 -4.93
N VAL A 28 -13.15 3.25 -5.77
CA VAL A 28 -13.07 3.66 -7.17
C VAL A 28 -14.15 2.89 -7.93
N ALA A 29 -15.34 3.47 -7.93
CA ALA A 29 -16.56 2.74 -8.28
C ALA A 29 -16.97 2.96 -9.74
N ALA A 30 -16.64 4.09 -10.36
CA ALA A 30 -17.09 4.41 -11.71
C ALA A 30 -15.98 4.82 -12.71
N GLY A 31 -14.70 4.87 -12.29
CA GLY A 31 -13.66 5.53 -13.10
C GLY A 31 -13.90 7.04 -13.10
N ASP A 32 -13.44 7.79 -14.11
CA ASP A 32 -13.60 9.25 -14.19
C ASP A 32 -15.04 9.73 -14.52
N GLU A 33 -16.06 8.93 -14.23
CA GLU A 33 -17.46 9.27 -14.46
C GLU A 33 -18.10 9.87 -13.20
N PRO A 34 -18.71 11.06 -13.27
CA PRO A 34 -19.38 11.68 -12.12
C PRO A 34 -20.47 10.79 -11.53
N VAL A 35 -20.45 10.63 -10.20
CA VAL A 35 -21.55 9.99 -9.48
C VAL A 35 -22.76 10.92 -9.49
N ARG A 36 -23.84 10.51 -10.16
CA ARG A 36 -25.08 11.29 -10.30
C ARG A 36 -26.08 11.00 -9.19
N ALA A 37 -26.17 9.74 -8.78
CA ALA A 37 -27.07 9.35 -7.70
C ALA A 37 -26.53 8.14 -6.92
N LEU A 38 -26.87 8.12 -5.64
CA LEU A 38 -26.63 7.00 -4.73
C LEU A 38 -27.94 6.59 -4.07
N ALA A 39 -28.24 5.28 -4.07
CA ALA A 39 -29.40 4.73 -3.38
C ALA A 39 -28.99 3.54 -2.50
N LEU A 40 -29.35 3.61 -1.21
CA LEU A 40 -29.03 2.57 -0.24
C LEU A 40 -30.21 1.59 -0.10
N SER A 41 -29.97 0.30 -0.35
CA SER A 41 -30.95 -0.75 -0.04
C SER A 41 -30.51 -1.54 1.18
N ARG A 42 -31.27 -1.37 2.28
CA ARG A 42 -31.07 -2.16 3.50
C ARG A 42 -31.39 -3.64 3.28
N ARG A 43 -32.45 -3.93 2.51
CA ARG A 43 -32.88 -5.31 2.22
C ARG A 43 -31.85 -6.08 1.41
N ALA A 44 -31.28 -5.44 0.40
CA ALA A 44 -30.26 -6.06 -0.46
C ALA A 44 -28.84 -5.94 0.12
N HIS A 45 -28.65 -5.26 1.26
CA HIS A 45 -27.34 -4.92 1.81
C HIS A 45 -26.37 -4.33 0.76
N ALA A 46 -26.89 -3.42 -0.07
CA ALA A 46 -26.18 -2.87 -1.21
C ALA A 46 -26.36 -1.35 -1.35
N LEU A 47 -25.34 -0.71 -1.91
CA LEU A 47 -25.37 0.66 -2.41
C LEU A 47 -25.46 0.62 -3.94
N TYR A 48 -26.47 1.26 -4.50
CA TYR A 48 -26.59 1.45 -5.94
C TYR A 48 -26.00 2.81 -6.30
N LEU A 49 -25.13 2.81 -7.30
CA LEU A 49 -24.47 3.98 -7.86
C LEU A 49 -24.91 4.15 -9.30
N ALA A 50 -25.40 5.33 -9.64
CA ALA A 50 -25.69 5.72 -11.02
C ALA A 50 -24.76 6.83 -11.49
N THR A 51 -24.23 6.68 -12.69
CA THR A 51 -23.62 7.76 -13.49
C THR A 51 -24.50 8.06 -14.69
N ASP A 52 -24.05 8.92 -15.60
CA ASP A 52 -24.73 9.14 -16.89
C ASP A 52 -24.75 7.88 -17.77
N ASN A 53 -23.79 6.96 -17.60
CA ASN A 53 -23.56 5.85 -18.51
C ASN A 53 -23.72 4.46 -17.87
N ARG A 54 -23.73 4.34 -16.54
CA ARG A 54 -23.77 3.04 -15.87
C ARG A 54 -24.53 3.06 -14.54
N LEU A 55 -25.08 1.89 -14.21
CA LEU A 55 -25.58 1.56 -12.89
C LEU A 55 -24.67 0.46 -12.29
N ARG A 56 -24.21 0.64 -11.07
CA ARG A 56 -23.41 -0.34 -10.33
C ARG A 56 -24.02 -0.65 -8.99
N GLN A 57 -23.94 -1.92 -8.59
CA GLN A 57 -24.31 -2.37 -7.26
C GLN A 57 -23.05 -2.70 -6.46
N LEU A 58 -22.88 -2.05 -5.31
CA LEU A 58 -21.73 -2.21 -4.43
C LEU A 58 -22.19 -2.88 -3.12
N PRO A 59 -21.59 -4.02 -2.72
CA PRO A 59 -21.97 -4.68 -1.48
C PRO A 59 -21.51 -3.87 -0.26
N LEU A 60 -22.40 -3.66 0.72
CA LEU A 60 -22.05 -2.91 1.94
C LEU A 60 -21.05 -3.68 2.83
N ARG A 61 -21.14 -5.02 2.80
CA ARG A 61 -20.31 -5.97 3.57
C ARG A 61 -19.17 -6.55 2.73
N ALA A 62 -18.38 -5.70 2.08
CA ALA A 62 -17.29 -6.11 1.19
C ALA A 62 -16.03 -6.64 1.91
N CYS A 63 -16.15 -7.19 3.12
CA CYS A 63 -15.05 -7.36 4.07
C CYS A 63 -13.88 -8.21 3.54
N THR A 64 -14.13 -9.47 3.18
CA THR A 64 -13.09 -10.47 2.87
C THR A 64 -12.23 -10.10 1.67
N HIS A 65 -12.82 -9.51 0.62
CA HIS A 65 -12.08 -9.14 -0.58
C HIS A 65 -11.51 -7.71 -0.53
N ARG A 66 -11.96 -6.88 0.42
CA ARG A 66 -11.56 -5.46 0.50
C ARG A 66 -10.44 -5.21 1.50
N TYR A 67 -10.43 -5.96 2.60
CA TYR A 67 -9.53 -5.76 3.72
C TYR A 67 -8.72 -7.04 4.00
N ASP A 68 -7.42 -6.93 3.79
CA ASP A 68 -6.40 -7.96 3.95
C ASP A 68 -5.60 -7.80 5.24
N SER A 69 -5.92 -6.80 6.06
CA SER A 69 -5.26 -6.54 7.34
C SER A 69 -6.26 -6.21 8.44
N CYS A 70 -5.93 -6.60 9.67
CA CYS A 70 -6.73 -6.29 10.86
C CYS A 70 -7.03 -4.79 10.95
N VAL A 71 -6.01 -3.96 10.77
CA VAL A 71 -6.13 -2.50 10.97
C VAL A 71 -7.11 -1.85 10.01
N ARG A 72 -7.27 -2.37 8.79
CA ARG A 72 -8.32 -1.89 7.87
C ARG A 72 -9.68 -2.50 8.19
N CYS A 73 -9.69 -3.78 8.57
CA CYS A 73 -10.91 -4.54 8.83
C CYS A 73 -11.70 -4.00 10.03
N VAL A 74 -11.04 -3.78 11.16
CA VAL A 74 -11.71 -3.36 12.42
C VAL A 74 -12.32 -1.97 12.32
N LEU A 75 -11.85 -1.16 11.36
CA LEU A 75 -12.30 0.20 11.11
C LEU A 75 -13.59 0.26 10.25
N ASP A 76 -14.07 -0.84 9.68
CA ASP A 76 -15.32 -0.83 8.93
C ASP A 76 -16.46 -1.37 9.81
N PRO A 77 -17.54 -0.59 10.05
CA PRO A 77 -18.64 -1.00 10.94
C PRO A 77 -19.41 -2.24 10.48
N TYR A 78 -19.21 -2.66 9.22
CA TYR A 78 -19.82 -3.88 8.70
C TYR A 78 -18.92 -5.11 8.82
N CYS A 79 -17.67 -4.94 9.26
CA CYS A 79 -16.63 -5.96 9.24
C CYS A 79 -16.04 -6.21 10.63
N GLY A 80 -15.43 -7.37 10.78
CA GLY A 80 -14.66 -7.73 11.96
C GLY A 80 -13.51 -8.65 11.58
N TRP A 81 -12.42 -8.57 12.33
CA TRP A 81 -11.24 -9.40 12.12
C TRP A 81 -11.36 -10.69 12.92
N ASP A 82 -11.27 -11.82 12.21
CA ASP A 82 -11.14 -13.14 12.82
C ASP A 82 -9.67 -13.40 13.09
N LYS A 83 -9.28 -13.33 14.38
CA LYS A 83 -7.89 -13.52 14.82
C LYS A 83 -7.41 -14.96 14.65
N GLU A 84 -8.31 -15.95 14.72
CA GLU A 84 -7.97 -17.37 14.64
C GLU A 84 -7.65 -17.73 13.17
N VAL A 85 -8.40 -17.13 12.25
CA VAL A 85 -8.24 -17.36 10.81
C VAL A 85 -7.27 -16.36 10.17
N GLY A 86 -7.02 -15.22 10.81
CA GLY A 86 -6.21 -14.15 10.25
C GLY A 86 -6.86 -13.49 9.03
N ALA A 87 -8.18 -13.29 9.06
CA ALA A 87 -8.93 -12.78 7.91
C ALA A 87 -10.08 -11.84 8.30
N CYS A 88 -10.42 -10.92 7.38
CA CYS A 88 -11.56 -10.03 7.54
C CYS A 88 -12.87 -10.70 7.11
N ARG A 89 -13.92 -10.53 7.91
CA ARG A 89 -15.25 -11.10 7.67
C ARG A 89 -16.36 -10.10 7.99
N PRO A 90 -17.61 -10.34 7.51
CA PRO A 90 -18.77 -9.62 8.02
C PRO A 90 -18.83 -9.71 9.55
N TYR A 91 -19.09 -8.58 10.21
CA TYR A 91 -19.06 -8.52 11.67
C TYR A 91 -20.08 -9.48 12.31
N THR A 92 -19.60 -10.26 13.27
CA THR A 92 -20.41 -11.05 14.21
C THR A 92 -19.77 -10.93 15.60
N PRO A 93 -20.54 -11.11 16.69
CA PRO A 93 -19.98 -11.13 18.05
C PRO A 93 -18.79 -12.10 18.14
N GLY A 94 -17.72 -11.66 18.80
CA GLY A 94 -16.46 -12.41 18.93
C GLY A 94 -15.35 -12.02 17.95
N LEU A 95 -15.68 -11.35 16.83
CA LEU A 95 -14.67 -10.77 15.94
C LEU A 95 -14.15 -9.45 16.50
N LEU A 96 -12.87 -9.13 16.25
CA LEU A 96 -12.31 -7.84 16.62
C LEU A 96 -12.94 -6.74 15.75
N HIS A 97 -13.35 -5.64 16.38
CA HIS A 97 -14.02 -4.53 15.72
C HIS A 97 -13.88 -3.26 16.56
N ASP A 98 -13.47 -2.16 15.93
CA ASP A 98 -13.31 -0.85 16.56
C ASP A 98 -13.45 0.25 15.49
N ALA A 99 -14.70 0.56 15.15
CA ALA A 99 -15.00 1.62 14.20
C ALA A 99 -14.59 3.03 14.70
N THR A 100 -14.36 3.22 16.00
CA THR A 100 -13.98 4.50 16.59
C THR A 100 -12.47 4.71 16.66
N ASN A 101 -11.68 3.66 16.40
CA ASN A 101 -10.22 3.66 16.54
C ASN A 101 -9.77 4.14 17.93
N SER A 102 -10.52 3.76 18.97
CA SER A 102 -10.33 4.21 20.35
C SER A 102 -9.64 3.17 21.22
N THR A 103 -9.40 1.96 20.70
CA THR A 103 -8.77 0.84 21.39
C THR A 103 -7.36 0.65 20.85
N PRO A 104 -6.33 1.22 21.50
CA PRO A 104 -4.94 0.96 21.14
C PRO A 104 -4.66 -0.54 21.09
N SER A 105 -3.75 -0.95 20.21
CA SER A 105 -3.25 -2.33 20.16
C SER A 105 -4.27 -3.43 19.85
N ILE A 106 -5.53 -3.13 19.47
CA ILE A 106 -6.53 -4.15 19.12
C ILE A 106 -6.03 -5.15 18.06
N CYS A 107 -5.19 -4.69 17.14
CA CYS A 107 -4.61 -5.49 16.06
C CYS A 107 -3.17 -5.95 16.29
N GLU A 108 -2.57 -5.69 17.45
CA GLU A 108 -1.13 -5.92 17.68
C GLU A 108 -0.73 -7.38 17.49
N ALA A 109 -1.51 -8.33 18.04
CA ALA A 109 -1.29 -9.76 17.86
C ALA A 109 -1.54 -10.26 16.42
N SER A 110 -2.25 -9.47 15.60
CA SER A 110 -2.53 -9.79 14.19
C SER A 110 -1.62 -9.03 13.22
N ALA A 111 -0.70 -8.21 13.73
CA ALA A 111 0.24 -7.51 12.88
C ALA A 111 1.21 -8.53 12.24
N PRO A 112 1.36 -8.54 10.90
CA PRO A 112 2.27 -9.45 10.24
C PRO A 112 3.72 -9.20 10.70
N LEU A 113 4.41 -10.28 11.03
CA LEU A 113 5.86 -10.29 11.23
C LEU A 113 6.53 -10.82 9.97
N LYS A 114 7.35 -9.99 9.32
CA LYS A 114 8.06 -10.33 8.07
C LYS A 114 9.56 -10.35 8.30
N THR A 115 10.26 -11.33 7.76
CA THR A 115 11.74 -11.36 7.82
C THR A 115 12.30 -10.87 6.49
N VAL A 116 13.21 -9.90 6.55
CA VAL A 116 13.93 -9.38 5.38
C VAL A 116 15.40 -9.66 5.59
N ARG A 117 16.04 -10.30 4.60
CA ARG A 117 17.48 -10.51 4.56
C ARG A 117 18.10 -9.56 3.56
N ALA A 118 19.16 -8.89 3.96
CA ALA A 118 19.92 -8.00 3.10
C ALA A 118 21.43 -8.24 3.27
N GLY A 119 22.19 -8.14 2.19
CA GLY A 119 23.65 -8.11 2.27
C GLY A 119 24.16 -6.78 2.81
N TYR A 120 25.37 -6.80 3.36
CA TYR A 120 26.05 -5.57 3.78
C TYR A 120 26.16 -4.57 2.61
N GLY A 121 25.85 -3.30 2.87
CA GLY A 121 25.87 -2.21 1.90
C GLY A 121 24.70 -2.17 0.92
N GLN A 122 23.76 -3.12 0.98
CA GLN A 122 22.54 -3.08 0.15
C GLN A 122 21.56 -2.00 0.63
N SER A 123 20.57 -1.69 -0.20
CA SER A 123 19.44 -0.84 0.22
C SER A 123 18.21 -1.70 0.50
N VAL A 124 17.48 -1.37 1.55
CA VAL A 124 16.30 -2.12 2.00
C VAL A 124 15.09 -1.20 2.01
N HIS A 125 13.97 -1.69 1.47
CA HIS A 125 12.68 -1.01 1.53
C HIS A 125 11.68 -1.82 2.37
N LEU A 126 11.18 -1.20 3.44
CA LEU A 126 10.17 -1.75 4.34
C LEU A 126 8.87 -0.95 4.18
N ALA A 127 7.78 -1.64 3.84
CA ALA A 127 6.50 -0.98 3.60
C ALA A 127 5.35 -1.66 4.35
N ALA A 128 4.42 -0.88 4.87
CA ALA A 128 3.18 -1.40 5.47
C ALA A 128 2.22 -1.93 4.40
N PHE A 129 2.09 -1.18 3.31
CA PHE A 129 1.20 -1.50 2.18
C PHE A 129 1.99 -1.39 0.87
N GLY A 130 1.61 -2.15 -0.15
CA GLY A 130 2.15 -1.94 -1.50
C GLY A 130 1.74 -0.58 -2.07
N LYS A 131 0.49 -0.18 -1.82
CA LYS A 131 -0.05 1.17 -2.04
C LYS A 131 -0.87 1.55 -0.81
N THR A 132 -0.62 2.73 -0.26
CA THR A 132 -1.35 3.22 0.90
C THR A 132 -2.83 3.38 0.53
N PRO A 133 -3.76 2.76 1.29
CA PRO A 133 -5.18 2.97 1.06
C PRO A 133 -5.53 4.46 1.16
N GLU A 134 -6.40 4.96 0.27
CA GLU A 134 -6.79 6.37 0.22
C GLU A 134 -7.26 6.90 1.59
N ALA A 135 -8.06 6.09 2.29
CA ALA A 135 -8.57 6.40 3.63
C ALA A 135 -7.48 6.60 4.71
N LEU A 136 -6.24 6.17 4.43
CA LEU A 136 -5.11 6.24 5.35
C LEU A 136 -4.03 7.23 4.89
N LYS A 137 -4.17 7.90 3.74
CA LYS A 137 -3.11 8.75 3.18
C LYS A 137 -2.74 9.96 4.03
N ASP A 138 -3.74 10.58 4.64
CA ASP A 138 -3.56 11.81 5.45
C ASP A 138 -3.06 11.52 6.87
N GLN A 139 -2.90 10.25 7.20
CA GLN A 139 -2.61 9.82 8.56
C GLN A 139 -1.11 9.70 8.77
N ASN A 140 -0.69 9.95 10.00
CA ASN A 140 0.72 9.95 10.36
C ASN A 140 1.22 8.51 10.59
N VAL A 141 2.25 8.13 9.83
CA VAL A 141 2.92 6.83 9.93
C VAL A 141 4.27 7.02 10.61
N VAL A 142 4.49 6.25 11.68
CA VAL A 142 5.71 6.33 12.49
C VAL A 142 6.42 4.98 12.48
N TRP A 143 7.72 5.01 12.20
CA TRP A 143 8.57 3.84 12.29
C TRP A 143 9.40 3.85 13.57
N TYR A 144 9.54 2.68 14.18
CA TYR A 144 10.44 2.42 15.30
C TYR A 144 11.45 1.35 14.91
N HIS A 145 12.70 1.52 15.34
CA HIS A 145 13.72 0.48 15.28
C HIS A 145 14.03 0.00 16.68
N HIS A 146 14.08 -1.31 16.86
CA HIS A 146 14.52 -2.00 18.05
C HIS A 146 15.88 -2.60 17.76
N SER A 147 16.93 -1.84 18.09
CA SER A 147 18.30 -2.34 17.96
C SER A 147 18.76 -2.99 19.26
N ARG A 148 19.77 -3.86 19.14
CA ARG A 148 20.35 -4.57 20.29
C ARG A 148 21.00 -3.63 21.31
N GLU A 149 21.52 -2.49 20.84
CA GLU A 149 22.27 -1.53 21.64
C GLU A 149 21.38 -0.43 22.26
N LYS A 150 20.44 0.12 21.47
CA LYS A 150 19.64 1.30 21.88
C LYS A 150 18.24 0.93 22.35
N GLY A 151 17.85 -0.34 22.25
CA GLY A 151 16.47 -0.75 22.43
C GLY A 151 15.57 -0.10 21.38
N ARG A 152 14.35 0.25 21.77
CA ARG A 152 13.36 0.88 20.89
C ARG A 152 13.61 2.39 20.77
N TYR A 153 13.75 2.88 19.55
CA TYR A 153 13.77 4.31 19.26
C TYR A 153 12.97 4.66 18.00
N LYS A 154 12.41 5.87 17.98
CA LYS A 154 11.72 6.40 16.80
C LYS A 154 12.74 6.67 15.70
N ILE A 155 12.43 6.27 14.47
CA ILE A 155 13.29 6.52 13.32
C ILE A 155 13.19 8.00 12.92
N ASN A 156 14.35 8.62 12.79
CA ASN A 156 14.49 9.98 12.28
C ASN A 156 14.98 9.89 10.84
N TYR A 157 14.16 10.40 9.91
CA TYR A 157 14.51 10.43 8.50
C TYR A 157 15.59 11.47 8.23
N ASN A 158 16.46 11.15 7.28
CA ASN A 158 17.48 12.04 6.75
C ASN A 158 17.68 11.73 5.27
N TRP A 159 18.08 12.74 4.49
CA TRP A 159 18.22 12.62 3.04
C TRP A 159 19.42 11.77 2.60
N GLU A 160 20.35 11.46 3.51
CA GLU A 160 21.59 10.75 3.20
C GLU A 160 21.44 9.22 3.22
N ARG A 161 20.62 8.68 4.14
CA ARG A 161 20.58 7.24 4.43
C ARG A 161 19.20 6.69 4.75
N VAL A 162 18.36 7.46 5.45
CA VAL A 162 17.09 6.98 6.00
C VAL A 162 15.93 7.75 5.38
N LEU A 163 15.39 7.23 4.29
CA LEU A 163 14.40 7.93 3.47
C LEU A 163 12.97 7.46 3.77
N GLN A 164 12.01 8.36 3.61
CA GLN A 164 10.60 8.03 3.60
C GLN A 164 10.07 8.05 2.16
N THR A 165 9.32 7.02 1.76
CA THR A 165 8.68 6.99 0.44
C THR A 165 7.36 7.77 0.44
N SER A 166 6.83 8.09 -0.75
CA SER A 166 5.50 8.71 -0.90
C SER A 166 4.38 7.86 -0.29
N GLU A 167 4.57 6.54 -0.25
CA GLU A 167 3.67 5.55 0.35
C GLU A 167 4.00 5.27 1.83
N ARG A 168 4.71 6.21 2.48
CA ARG A 168 5.10 6.15 3.91
C ARG A 168 5.98 4.95 4.30
N GLY A 169 6.57 4.29 3.32
CA GLY A 169 7.56 3.24 3.53
C GLY A 169 8.89 3.81 4.02
N LEU A 170 9.70 2.94 4.61
CA LEU A 170 11.03 3.23 5.09
C LEU A 170 12.07 2.65 4.13
N VAL A 171 13.00 3.47 3.67
CA VAL A 171 14.15 3.01 2.89
C VAL A 171 15.43 3.26 3.70
N LEU A 172 16.20 2.21 3.88
CA LEU A 172 17.54 2.24 4.48
C LEU A 172 18.56 2.04 3.36
N LEU A 173 19.40 3.04 3.13
CA LEU A 173 20.51 2.93 2.19
C LEU A 173 21.74 2.34 2.89
N SER A 174 22.53 1.58 2.13
CA SER A 174 23.82 1.04 2.56
C SER A 174 23.80 0.39 3.95
N VAL A 175 22.94 -0.61 4.11
CA VAL A 175 22.70 -1.23 5.42
C VAL A 175 23.95 -1.88 6.00
N THR A 176 24.12 -1.73 7.31
CA THR A 176 25.24 -2.27 8.08
C THR A 176 24.74 -3.21 9.18
N ASP A 177 25.63 -3.95 9.85
CA ASP A 177 25.21 -4.86 10.93
C ASP A 177 24.47 -4.14 12.08
N SER A 178 24.77 -2.86 12.31
CA SER A 178 24.05 -2.00 13.27
C SER A 178 22.57 -1.78 12.93
N ASP A 179 22.16 -1.99 11.67
CA ASP A 179 20.78 -1.85 11.23
C ASP A 179 19.96 -3.13 11.47
N ARG A 180 20.62 -4.21 11.88
CA ARG A 180 19.96 -5.45 12.28
C ARG A 180 19.02 -5.18 13.46
N GLY A 181 17.82 -5.73 13.38
CA GLY A 181 16.86 -5.60 14.46
C GLY A 181 15.42 -5.66 13.99
N ARG A 182 14.52 -5.30 14.91
CA ARG A 182 13.08 -5.27 14.63
C ARG A 182 12.64 -3.87 14.24
N TYR A 183 11.96 -3.73 13.10
CA TYR A 183 11.37 -2.49 12.64
C TYR A 183 9.86 -2.58 12.73
N GLU A 184 9.22 -1.57 13.30
CA GLU A 184 7.78 -1.55 13.50
C GLU A 184 7.18 -0.30 12.89
N CYS A 185 6.14 -0.51 12.09
CA CYS A 185 5.38 0.56 11.49
C CYS A 185 4.07 0.75 12.25
N TYR A 186 3.88 1.93 12.81
CA TYR A 186 2.66 2.34 13.52
C TYR A 186 1.87 3.35 12.70
N PHE A 187 0.56 3.22 12.80
CA PHE A 187 -0.44 4.16 12.33
C PHE A 187 -1.22 4.66 13.55
N GLY A 188 -0.99 5.92 13.94
CA GLY A 188 -1.46 6.41 15.23
C GLY A 188 -1.01 5.47 16.37
N PRO A 189 -1.92 4.93 17.20
CA PRO A 189 -1.58 3.99 18.27
C PRO A 189 -1.46 2.52 17.82
N THR A 190 -1.73 2.21 16.54
CA THR A 190 -1.93 0.83 16.08
C THR A 190 -0.73 0.32 15.29
N LEU A 191 -0.18 -0.83 15.69
CA LEU A 191 0.87 -1.54 14.95
C LEU A 191 0.29 -2.12 13.64
N ILE A 192 0.90 -1.75 12.51
CA ILE A 192 0.49 -2.22 11.18
C ILE A 192 1.28 -3.44 10.74
N VAL A 193 2.60 -3.41 10.93
CA VAL A 193 3.52 -4.46 10.49
C VAL A 193 4.80 -4.40 11.31
N SER A 194 5.37 -5.58 11.56
CA SER A 194 6.69 -5.74 12.15
C SER A 194 7.61 -6.43 11.15
N TYR A 195 8.86 -5.99 11.10
CA TYR A 195 9.91 -6.55 10.24
C TYR A 195 11.10 -6.98 11.10
N ASN A 196 11.64 -8.17 10.88
CA ASN A 196 12.96 -8.55 11.36
C ASN A 196 13.96 -8.38 10.21
N LEU A 197 14.86 -7.40 10.34
CA LEU A 197 15.93 -7.19 9.38
C LEU A 197 17.18 -7.96 9.82
N ASP A 198 17.59 -8.89 8.96
CA ASP A 198 18.76 -9.74 9.12
C ASP A 198 19.81 -9.34 8.07
N ILE A 199 21.05 -9.09 8.50
CA ILE A 199 22.13 -8.64 7.63
C ILE A 199 23.11 -9.79 7.40
N ASP A 200 23.31 -10.20 6.15
CA ASP A 200 24.31 -11.18 5.79
C ASP A 200 25.66 -10.49 5.57
N ILE A 201 26.54 -10.60 6.58
CA ILE A 201 27.90 -10.06 6.57
C ILE A 201 28.86 -11.02 5.84
N HIS A 202 28.55 -12.32 5.85
CA HIS A 202 29.46 -13.35 5.34
C HIS A 202 29.45 -13.45 3.82
N ARG A 203 28.34 -13.07 3.16
CA ARG A 203 28.31 -12.91 1.69
C ARG A 203 29.27 -11.84 1.14
N CYS A 204 29.84 -10.97 1.97
CA CYS A 204 30.84 -9.99 1.56
C CYS A 204 32.29 -10.45 1.80
N THR A 205 32.49 -11.67 2.31
CA THR A 205 33.83 -12.27 2.43
C THR A 205 34.20 -12.98 1.14
N GLN A 206 35.49 -12.95 0.78
CA GLN A 206 35.99 -13.63 -0.42
C GLN A 206 35.64 -15.13 -0.34
N PRO A 207 34.94 -15.70 -1.35
CA PRO A 207 34.63 -17.13 -1.36
C PRO A 207 35.92 -17.95 -1.27
N SER A 208 36.00 -18.85 -0.31
CA SER A 208 37.21 -19.64 -0.04
C SER A 208 37.29 -20.91 -0.89
N LYS A 209 36.14 -21.34 -1.44
CA LYS A 209 35.99 -22.57 -2.23
C LYS A 209 35.48 -22.27 -3.63
N SER A 210 35.92 -23.06 -4.60
CA SER A 210 35.52 -22.92 -6.02
C SER A 210 34.01 -23.13 -6.27
N GLN A 211 33.34 -23.98 -5.48
CA GLN A 211 31.89 -24.17 -5.54
C GLN A 211 31.13 -22.94 -5.04
N GLU A 212 31.60 -22.27 -3.99
CA GLU A 212 31.01 -21.03 -3.46
C GLU A 212 31.10 -19.92 -4.52
N TYR A 213 32.22 -19.83 -5.26
CA TYR A 213 32.39 -18.85 -6.33
C TYR A 213 31.36 -19.02 -7.46
N LYS A 214 31.12 -20.28 -7.89
CA LYS A 214 30.10 -20.58 -8.92
C LYS A 214 28.69 -20.23 -8.43
N GLN A 215 28.41 -20.46 -7.15
CA GLN A 215 27.12 -20.13 -6.55
C GLN A 215 26.92 -18.61 -6.46
N VAL A 216 27.92 -17.86 -5.99
CA VAL A 216 27.87 -16.38 -5.95
C VAL A 216 27.69 -15.79 -7.34
N TYR A 217 28.38 -16.31 -8.36
CA TYR A 217 28.21 -15.87 -9.74
C TYR A 217 26.79 -16.17 -10.26
N SER A 218 26.27 -17.37 -10.01
CA SER A 218 24.90 -17.74 -10.39
C SER A 218 23.86 -16.85 -9.72
N ASP A 219 24.02 -16.58 -8.42
CA ASP A 219 23.16 -15.66 -7.66
C ASP A 219 23.18 -14.26 -8.28
N TRP A 220 24.36 -13.74 -8.63
CA TRP A 220 24.51 -12.44 -9.28
C TRP A 220 23.84 -12.40 -10.66
N CYS A 221 23.98 -13.46 -11.46
CA CYS A 221 23.30 -13.58 -12.75
C CYS A 221 21.77 -13.57 -12.57
N HIS A 222 21.24 -14.34 -11.61
CA HIS A 222 19.81 -14.35 -11.32
C HIS A 222 19.29 -12.97 -10.90
N GLU A 223 20.02 -12.27 -10.03
CA GLU A 223 19.60 -10.98 -9.53
C GLU A 223 19.72 -9.87 -10.58
N PHE A 224 20.73 -9.96 -11.45
CA PHE A 224 20.87 -9.09 -12.61
C PHE A 224 19.73 -9.30 -13.63
N GLU A 225 19.32 -10.55 -13.87
CA GLU A 225 18.16 -10.83 -14.73
C GLU A 225 16.85 -10.34 -14.12
N LYS A 226 16.66 -10.48 -12.80
CA LYS A 226 15.52 -9.86 -12.10
C LYS A 226 15.53 -8.35 -12.27
N TYR A 227 16.68 -7.69 -12.07
CA TYR A 227 16.82 -6.26 -12.26
C TYR A 227 16.46 -5.85 -13.70
N LYS A 228 16.99 -6.53 -14.73
CA LYS A 228 16.61 -6.29 -16.13
C LYS A 228 15.10 -6.43 -16.36
N SER A 229 14.48 -7.45 -15.77
CA SER A 229 13.04 -7.67 -15.90
C SER A 229 12.22 -6.55 -15.24
N ALA A 230 12.65 -6.10 -14.06
CA ALA A 230 12.02 -5.01 -13.33
C ALA A 230 12.18 -3.68 -14.07
N MET A 231 13.36 -3.41 -14.64
CA MET A 231 13.63 -2.26 -15.49
C MET A 231 12.75 -2.26 -16.74
N LYS A 232 12.67 -3.37 -17.48
CA LYS A 232 11.76 -3.50 -18.64
C LYS A 232 10.30 -3.30 -18.24
N ALA A 233 9.88 -3.85 -17.11
CA ALA A 233 8.52 -3.69 -16.60
C ALA A 233 8.23 -2.24 -16.16
N TRP A 234 9.24 -1.52 -15.68
CA TRP A 234 9.14 -0.09 -15.38
C TRP A 234 9.09 0.74 -16.67
N GLU A 235 9.96 0.49 -17.65
CA GLU A 235 9.99 1.17 -18.95
C GLU A 235 8.65 1.00 -19.69
N SER A 236 8.11 -0.22 -19.71
CA SER A 236 6.81 -0.50 -20.31
C SER A 236 5.69 0.30 -19.64
N ARG A 237 5.69 0.37 -18.30
CA ARG A 237 4.73 1.19 -17.54
C ARG A 237 4.90 2.69 -17.81
N GLN A 238 6.12 3.18 -17.96
CA GLN A 238 6.40 4.56 -18.38
C GLN A 238 5.91 4.86 -19.80
N MET A 239 6.11 3.93 -20.74
CA MET A 239 5.56 4.05 -22.09
C MET A 239 4.03 4.05 -22.11
N GLN A 240 3.38 3.30 -21.21
CA GLN A 240 1.93 3.33 -21.05
C GLN A 240 1.44 4.67 -20.48
N CYS A 241 2.14 5.24 -19.49
CA CYS A 241 1.83 6.56 -18.97
C CYS A 241 2.01 7.67 -20.03
N SER A 242 3.08 7.62 -20.83
CA SER A 242 3.31 8.62 -21.89
C SER A 242 2.32 8.50 -23.06
N LYS A 243 1.90 7.29 -23.43
CA LYS A 243 0.83 7.10 -24.42
C LYS A 243 -0.53 7.60 -23.92
N SER A 244 -0.83 7.46 -22.63
CA SER A 244 -2.04 8.01 -22.02
C SER A 244 -2.08 9.55 -22.06
N ASN A 245 -0.92 10.21 -22.02
CA ASN A 245 -0.83 11.68 -22.16
C ASN A 245 -0.93 12.17 -23.62
N ASN A 246 -0.67 11.31 -24.61
CA ASN A 246 -0.80 11.65 -26.03
C ASN A 246 -2.18 11.28 -26.62
N ALA A 247 -2.96 10.44 -25.94
CA ALA A 247 -4.33 10.15 -26.35
C ALA A 247 -5.31 11.30 -26.03
N SER A 248 -4.98 12.20 -25.10
CA SER A 248 -5.76 13.40 -24.78
C SER A 248 -5.37 14.63 -25.61
N SER A 249 -4.39 14.54 -26.50
CA SER A 249 -3.91 15.67 -27.32
C SER A 249 -4.15 15.54 -28.83
N GLN A 250 -4.78 14.46 -29.31
CA GLN A 250 -5.05 14.24 -30.74
C GLN A 250 -6.55 14.22 -31.10
N GLN A 251 -7.31 15.22 -30.67
CA GLN A 251 -8.68 15.40 -31.19
C GLN A 251 -9.01 16.81 -31.68
N ASN A 252 -8.03 17.66 -31.97
CA ASN A 252 -8.28 18.93 -32.66
C ASN A 252 -7.16 19.27 -33.64
N SER A 253 -7.38 18.97 -34.92
CA SER A 253 -6.94 19.80 -36.05
C SER A 253 -7.40 19.15 -37.35
N MET A 254 -8.58 19.53 -37.83
CA MET A 254 -8.98 19.32 -39.22
C MET A 254 -8.04 20.09 -40.17
N THR A 255 -7.64 19.39 -41.23
CA THR A 255 -7.23 19.82 -42.58
C THR A 255 -6.98 21.31 -42.87
N ASN A 256 -5.83 21.59 -43.48
CA ASN A 256 -5.77 22.26 -44.78
C ASN A 256 -4.47 21.91 -45.53
N GLU A 257 -4.63 21.31 -46.71
CA GLU A 257 -3.60 21.17 -47.73
C GLU A 257 -3.26 22.56 -48.30
N ILE A 258 -1.97 22.87 -48.43
CA ILE A 258 -1.46 23.72 -49.52
C ILE A 258 -0.15 23.11 -50.04
N VAL A 259 -0.19 22.78 -51.33
CA VAL A 259 0.88 22.27 -52.19
C VAL A 259 1.92 23.37 -52.45
N ALA A 260 3.22 23.03 -52.41
CA ALA A 260 4.22 23.70 -53.23
C ALA A 260 5.42 22.76 -53.50
N SER A 261 5.65 22.55 -54.80
CA SER A 261 6.69 21.74 -55.44
C SER A 261 8.06 22.44 -55.44
N LEU A 262 9.13 21.63 -55.35
CA LEU A 262 10.49 21.78 -55.89
C LEU A 262 10.90 23.15 -56.46
N ARG A 263 11.86 23.82 -55.81
CA ARG A 263 13.26 24.00 -56.26
C ARG A 263 14.11 24.57 -55.14
#